data_AF-A0A1Z1WQT4-F1
#
_entry.id   AF-A0A1Z1WQT4-F1
#
_cell.length_a   1.000
_cell.length_b   1.000
_cell.length_c   1.000
_cell.angle_alpha   90.00
_cell.angle_beta   90.00
_cell.angle_gamma   90.00
#
_symmetry.space_group_name_H-M   'P 1'
#
loop_
_entity.id
_entity.type
_entity.pdbx_description
1 polymer ?
#
loop_
_entity_poly.entity_id
_entity_poly.type
_entity_poly.pdbx_seq_one_letter_code
_entity_poly.pdbx_strand_id
1 'polypeptide(L)'
;MGISSAAEVCLELGARGPSAEMVAACATGTVCVGEAARWIREGRADVVVAGGMDAFDRLELAAAARARVLSRRTGDPTTASRPFDKDRDGFVMGAGAGVLVLESAAHARRRGAEVHAELAGYASTTDAHHLTAPSPDGAQAERAMRTALEAARATPPTSATSTPTAPAPGSTTPRS
;
A
#
# COMPACT_ATOMS: atom_id res chain seq x y z
N MET A 1 -6.49 -4.65 27.87
CA MET A 1 -7.06 -5.52 26.84
C MET A 1 -7.67 -4.61 25.79
N GLY A 2 -6.95 -4.35 24.70
CA GLY A 2 -7.48 -3.56 23.59
C GLY A 2 -8.26 -4.48 22.64
N ILE A 3 -9.41 -4.01 22.13
CA ILE A 3 -10.10 -4.67 21.03
C ILE A 3 -9.48 -4.20 19.70
N SER A 4 -9.61 -5.00 18.64
CA SER A 4 -9.15 -4.61 17.30
C SER A 4 -9.86 -3.34 16.84
N SER A 5 -9.13 -2.45 16.16
CA SER A 5 -9.68 -1.22 15.58
C SER A 5 -10.84 -1.51 14.62
N ALA A 6 -10.73 -2.58 13.82
CA ALA A 6 -11.78 -3.04 12.93
C ALA A 6 -13.03 -3.52 13.70
N ALA A 7 -12.85 -4.16 14.86
CA ALA A 7 -13.96 -4.62 15.69
C ALA A 7 -14.69 -3.45 16.36
N GLU A 8 -13.97 -2.41 16.79
CA GLU A 8 -14.56 -1.19 17.34
C GLU A 8 -15.45 -0.48 16.30
N VAL A 9 -14.98 -0.37 15.06
CA VAL A 9 -15.78 0.17 13.94
C VAL A 9 -17.02 -0.71 13.69
N CYS A 10 -16.90 -2.04 13.75
CA CYS A 10 -18.06 -2.92 13.60
C CYS A 10 -19.10 -2.72 14.71
N LEU A 11 -18.68 -2.52 15.96
CA LEU A 11 -19.58 -2.25 17.08
C LEU A 11 -20.31 -0.91 16.88
N GLU A 12 -19.58 0.14 16.53
CA GLU A 12 -20.14 1.49 16.31
C GLU A 12 -21.16 1.50 15.15
N LEU A 13 -20.85 0.80 14.06
CA LEU A 13 -21.73 0.74 12.88
C LEU A 13 -22.82 -0.33 12.96
N GLY A 14 -22.79 -1.18 14.01
CA GLY A 14 -23.64 -2.37 14.08
C GLY A 14 -23.39 -3.38 12.95
N ALA A 15 -22.21 -3.36 12.34
CA ALA A 15 -21.85 -4.21 11.22
C ALA A 15 -21.58 -5.65 11.68
N ARG A 16 -22.16 -6.62 10.97
CA ARG A 16 -22.08 -8.06 11.30
C ARG A 16 -21.41 -8.90 10.22
N GLY A 17 -20.82 -8.26 9.21
CA GLY A 17 -20.05 -8.92 8.16
C GLY A 17 -18.66 -9.37 8.64
N PRO A 18 -17.82 -9.88 7.74
CA PRO A 18 -16.43 -10.19 8.06
C PRO A 18 -15.68 -8.95 8.59
N SER A 19 -14.82 -9.16 9.58
CA SER A 19 -13.95 -8.15 10.16
C SER A 19 -12.55 -8.74 10.35
N ALA A 20 -11.52 -8.00 9.95
CA ALA A 20 -10.13 -8.42 10.07
C ALA A 20 -9.20 -7.21 10.14
N GLU A 21 -8.08 -7.39 10.85
CA GLU A 21 -6.97 -6.43 10.89
C GLU A 21 -5.77 -7.12 10.25
N MET A 22 -5.37 -6.61 9.09
CA MET A 22 -4.30 -7.18 8.28
C MET A 22 -3.03 -6.36 8.47
N VAL A 23 -1.87 -7.00 8.30
CA VAL A 23 -0.57 -6.33 8.40
C VAL A 23 0.30 -6.79 7.24
N ALA A 24 0.69 -5.84 6.40
CA ALA A 24 1.61 -6.00 5.27
C ALA A 24 2.59 -4.82 5.19
N ALA A 25 3.03 -4.33 6.36
CA ALA A 25 3.88 -3.14 6.49
C ALA A 25 3.32 -1.95 5.68
N CYS A 26 4.14 -1.32 4.83
CA CYS A 26 3.76 -0.16 4.02
C CYS A 26 2.60 -0.43 3.03
N ALA A 27 2.31 -1.70 2.72
CA ALA A 27 1.24 -2.09 1.80
C ALA A 27 -0.07 -2.43 2.52
N THR A 28 -0.14 -2.31 3.85
CA THR A 28 -1.31 -2.75 4.64
C THR A 28 -2.61 -2.15 4.13
N GLY A 29 -2.66 -0.84 3.91
CA GLY A 29 -3.88 -0.17 3.43
C GLY A 29 -4.37 -0.71 2.07
N THR A 30 -3.47 -0.96 1.13
CA THR A 30 -3.84 -1.48 -0.19
C THR A 30 -4.25 -2.95 -0.13
N VAL A 31 -3.63 -3.75 0.74
CA VAL A 31 -4.04 -5.13 1.03
C VAL A 31 -5.44 -5.17 1.61
N CYS A 32 -5.75 -4.31 2.58
CA CYS A 32 -7.09 -4.21 3.16
C CYS A 32 -8.15 -3.89 2.10
N VAL A 33 -7.88 -2.94 1.20
CA VAL A 33 -8.79 -2.59 0.11
C VAL A 33 -8.98 -3.75 -0.87
N GLY A 34 -7.91 -4.46 -1.21
CA GLY A 34 -7.96 -5.64 -2.08
C GLY A 34 -8.78 -6.79 -1.50
N GLU A 35 -8.58 -7.11 -0.22
CA GLU A 35 -9.33 -8.16 0.48
C GLU A 35 -10.80 -7.78 0.71
N ALA A 36 -11.09 -6.49 0.96
CA ALA A 36 -12.46 -6.00 1.02
C ALA A 36 -13.21 -6.23 -0.30
N ALA A 37 -12.58 -5.92 -1.43
CA ALA A 37 -13.16 -6.19 -2.74
C ALA A 37 -13.32 -7.69 -3.01
N ARG A 38 -12.42 -8.53 -2.48
CA ARG A 38 -12.57 -9.99 -2.53
C ARG A 38 -13.79 -10.45 -1.75
N TRP A 39 -14.02 -9.97 -0.53
CA TRP A 39 -15.21 -10.30 0.25
C TRP A 39 -16.50 -9.90 -0.48
N ILE A 40 -16.52 -8.73 -1.11
CA ILE A 40 -17.68 -8.29 -1.91
C ILE A 40 -17.91 -9.21 -3.11
N ARG A 41 -16.85 -9.53 -3.87
CA ARG A 41 -16.92 -10.43 -5.03
C ARG A 41 -17.36 -11.85 -4.66
N GLU A 42 -16.97 -12.33 -3.50
CA GLU A 42 -17.36 -13.63 -2.95
C GLU A 42 -18.79 -13.62 -2.35
N GLY A 43 -19.49 -12.48 -2.37
CA GLY A 43 -20.85 -12.35 -1.84
C GLY A 43 -20.90 -12.37 -0.30
N ARG A 44 -19.78 -12.13 0.37
CA ARG A 44 -19.68 -12.15 1.84
C ARG A 44 -20.14 -10.84 2.49
N ALA A 45 -20.17 -9.74 1.72
CA ALA A 45 -20.68 -8.45 2.13
C ALA A 45 -21.10 -7.62 0.90
N ASP A 46 -22.09 -6.74 1.07
CA ASP A 46 -22.44 -5.73 0.06
C ASP A 46 -21.64 -4.42 0.21
N VAL A 47 -21.22 -4.12 1.44
CA VAL A 47 -20.49 -2.91 1.82
C VAL A 47 -19.35 -3.30 2.76
N VAL A 48 -18.16 -2.79 2.52
CA VAL A 48 -16.99 -2.99 3.39
C VAL A 48 -16.25 -1.67 3.60
N VAL A 49 -15.92 -1.35 4.85
CA VAL A 49 -15.00 -0.26 5.19
C VAL A 49 -13.59 -0.82 5.23
N ALA A 50 -12.68 -0.25 4.44
CA ALA A 50 -11.32 -0.76 4.31
C ALA A 50 -10.31 0.38 4.25
N GLY A 51 -9.14 0.18 4.87
CA GLY A 51 -8.11 1.21 4.91
C GLY A 51 -6.97 0.86 5.83
N GLY A 52 -6.30 1.88 6.34
CA GLY A 52 -5.20 1.73 7.28
C GLY A 52 -4.88 3.03 8.00
N MET A 53 -4.06 2.92 9.02
CA MET A 53 -3.48 4.04 9.75
C MET A 53 -2.01 3.74 10.03
N ASP A 54 -1.22 4.80 10.10
CA ASP A 54 0.15 4.78 10.61
C ASP A 54 0.30 5.91 11.62
N ALA A 55 0.80 5.57 12.80
CA ALA A 55 1.19 6.48 13.87
C ALA A 55 2.46 5.90 14.47
N PHE A 56 3.37 6.77 14.90
CA PHE A 56 4.64 6.31 15.44
C PHE A 56 5.07 7.13 16.65
N ASP A 57 5.74 6.47 17.57
CA ASP A 57 6.34 7.10 18.74
C ASP A 57 7.83 7.44 18.52
N ARG A 58 8.47 7.95 19.58
CA ARG A 58 9.89 8.33 19.53
C ARG A 58 10.83 7.12 19.40
N LEU A 59 10.42 5.95 19.90
CA LEU A 59 11.19 4.73 19.82
C LEU A 59 11.19 4.18 18.39
N GLU A 60 10.04 4.17 17.74
CA GLU A 60 9.89 3.76 16.33
C GLU A 60 10.67 4.69 15.41
N LEU A 61 10.58 6.02 15.64
CA LEU A 61 11.40 6.99 14.91
C LEU A 61 12.90 6.73 15.10
N ALA A 62 13.34 6.47 16.34
CA ALA A 62 14.74 6.17 16.64
C ALA A 62 15.20 4.85 16.02
N ALA A 63 14.34 3.83 15.99
CA ALA A 63 14.61 2.54 15.36
C ALA A 63 14.77 2.69 13.84
N ALA A 64 13.90 3.44 13.17
CA ALA A 64 14.03 3.73 11.76
C ALA A 64 15.29 4.56 11.45
N ALA A 65 15.64 5.52 12.29
CA ALA A 65 16.91 6.26 12.16
C ALA A 65 18.13 5.32 12.29
N ARG A 66 18.11 4.39 13.26
CA ARG A 66 19.15 3.37 13.45
C ARG A 66 19.26 2.41 12.27
N ALA A 67 18.13 2.06 11.65
CA ALA A 67 18.08 1.24 10.44
C ALA A 67 18.60 1.95 9.18
N ARG A 68 18.92 3.25 9.27
CA ARG A 68 19.41 4.10 8.16
C ARG A 68 18.43 4.19 6.98
N VAL A 69 17.13 4.15 7.27
CA VAL A 69 16.08 4.30 6.24
C VAL A 69 15.54 5.72 6.13
N LEU A 70 15.82 6.57 7.13
CA LEU A 70 15.35 7.95 7.19
C LEU A 70 16.36 8.93 6.56
N SER A 71 15.84 9.98 5.91
CA SER A 71 16.66 11.10 5.46
C SER A 71 17.36 11.76 6.65
N ARG A 72 18.62 12.16 6.46
CA ARG A 72 19.44 12.84 7.49
C ARG A 72 19.52 14.35 7.25
N ARG A 73 18.81 14.87 6.25
CA ARG A 73 18.80 16.29 5.91
C ARG A 73 18.08 17.09 6.98
N THR A 74 18.75 18.12 7.48
CA THR A 74 18.26 19.02 8.53
C THR A 74 17.99 20.44 8.01
N GLY A 75 18.10 20.66 6.69
CA GLY A 75 17.80 21.93 6.03
C GLY A 75 16.30 22.18 5.89
N ASP A 76 15.86 22.60 4.71
CA ASP A 76 14.44 22.84 4.44
C ASP A 76 13.64 21.53 4.45
N PRO A 77 12.72 21.33 5.42
CA PRO A 77 11.92 20.11 5.55
C PRO A 77 11.01 19.86 4.33
N THR A 78 10.61 20.92 3.60
CA THR A 78 9.77 20.78 2.40
C THR A 78 10.51 20.11 1.24
N THR A 79 11.85 20.08 1.30
CA THR A 79 12.72 19.48 0.28
C THR A 79 13.31 18.14 0.70
N ALA A 80 12.99 17.63 1.90
CA ALA A 80 13.62 16.43 2.45
C ALA A 80 13.12 15.14 1.77
N SER A 81 11.84 15.09 1.37
CA SER A 81 11.29 13.97 0.60
C SER A 81 11.58 14.14 -0.89
N ARG A 82 12.46 13.29 -1.44
CA ARG A 82 12.98 13.43 -2.82
C ARG A 82 12.93 12.09 -3.56
N PRO A 83 11.74 11.54 -3.82
CA PRO A 83 11.61 10.28 -4.54
C PRO A 83 12.31 10.37 -5.91
N PHE A 84 13.07 9.33 -6.26
CA PHE A 84 13.81 9.19 -7.52
C PHE A 84 14.94 10.21 -7.78
N ASP A 85 15.21 11.14 -6.85
CA ASP A 85 16.34 12.08 -6.97
C ASP A 85 17.69 11.33 -6.85
N LYS A 86 18.70 11.81 -7.60
CA LYS A 86 20.06 11.27 -7.56
C LYS A 86 20.69 11.36 -6.17
N ASP A 87 20.33 12.39 -5.41
CA ASP A 87 20.88 12.66 -4.08
C ASP A 87 19.95 12.15 -2.96
N ARG A 88 18.93 11.33 -3.25
CA ARG A 88 18.03 10.77 -2.22
C ARG A 88 18.82 10.00 -1.15
N ASP A 89 18.46 10.15 0.13
CA ASP A 89 19.22 9.58 1.27
C ASP A 89 18.35 8.85 2.31
N GLY A 90 17.08 8.61 2.00
CA GLY A 90 16.08 7.97 2.87
C GLY A 90 14.71 8.60 2.67
N PHE A 91 13.70 8.12 3.39
CA PHE A 91 12.36 8.72 3.39
C PHE A 91 12.12 9.61 4.62
N VAL A 92 11.07 10.42 4.58
CA VAL A 92 10.57 11.20 5.72
C VAL A 92 9.36 10.46 6.28
N MET A 93 9.39 10.10 7.57
CA MET A 93 8.31 9.35 8.19
C MET A 93 7.08 10.26 8.37
N GLY A 94 5.90 9.76 8.00
CA GLY A 94 4.63 10.47 8.09
C GLY A 94 3.59 9.60 8.81
N ALA A 95 2.71 10.25 9.56
CA ALA A 95 1.61 9.62 10.28
C ALA A 95 0.29 10.05 9.64
N GLY A 96 -0.73 9.20 9.69
CA GLY A 96 -2.03 9.49 9.13
C GLY A 96 -2.94 8.27 9.12
N ALA A 97 -4.18 8.48 8.72
CA ALA A 97 -5.15 7.41 8.52
C ALA A 97 -5.98 7.69 7.26
N GLY A 98 -6.44 6.62 6.61
CA GLY A 98 -7.30 6.71 5.44
C GLY A 98 -8.18 5.48 5.33
N VAL A 99 -9.46 5.70 5.03
CA VAL A 99 -10.45 4.64 4.84
C VAL A 99 -11.28 4.91 3.60
N LEU A 100 -11.73 3.83 2.96
CA LEU A 100 -12.62 3.81 1.82
C LEU A 100 -13.85 2.97 2.17
N VAL A 101 -15.00 3.36 1.64
CA VAL A 101 -16.21 2.54 1.64
C VAL A 101 -16.31 1.89 0.27
N LEU A 102 -16.14 0.57 0.23
CA LEU A 102 -16.32 -0.22 -0.99
C LEU A 102 -17.71 -0.83 -0.97
N GLU A 103 -18.37 -0.81 -2.13
CA GLU A 103 -19.70 -1.39 -2.30
C GLU A 103 -19.77 -2.29 -3.53
N SER A 104 -20.65 -3.29 -3.47
CA SER A 104 -21.04 -4.03 -4.67
C SER A 104 -21.72 -3.07 -5.65
N ALA A 105 -21.40 -3.18 -6.94
CA ALA A 105 -21.98 -2.29 -7.95
C ALA A 105 -23.51 -2.40 -8.01
N ALA A 106 -24.06 -3.59 -7.73
CA ALA A 106 -25.50 -3.80 -7.67
C ALA A 106 -26.13 -3.07 -6.46
N HIS A 107 -25.48 -3.12 -5.30
CA HIS A 107 -25.92 -2.39 -4.10
C HIS A 107 -25.86 -0.87 -4.32
N ALA A 108 -24.71 -0.36 -4.77
CA ALA A 108 -24.51 1.06 -5.04
C ALA A 108 -25.54 1.63 -6.03
N ARG A 109 -25.79 0.92 -7.14
CA ARG A 109 -26.82 1.31 -8.12
C ARG A 109 -28.22 1.31 -7.54
N ARG A 110 -28.59 0.28 -6.77
CA ARG A 110 -29.93 0.16 -6.17
C ARG A 110 -30.27 1.33 -5.26
N ARG A 111 -29.29 1.85 -4.52
CA ARG A 111 -29.47 3.00 -3.61
C ARG A 111 -29.16 4.35 -4.25
N GLY A 112 -28.78 4.40 -5.52
CA GLY A 112 -28.45 5.64 -6.23
C GLY A 112 -27.18 6.34 -5.70
N ALA A 113 -26.18 5.57 -5.25
CA ALA A 113 -24.95 6.12 -4.72
C ALA A 113 -24.11 6.82 -5.80
N GLU A 114 -23.45 7.92 -5.44
CA GLU A 114 -22.38 8.48 -6.26
C GLU A 114 -21.16 7.56 -6.21
N VAL A 115 -20.63 7.17 -7.36
CA VAL A 115 -19.46 6.29 -7.48
C VAL A 115 -18.26 7.13 -7.89
N HIS A 116 -17.29 7.26 -7.00
CA HIS A 116 -16.07 8.04 -7.27
C HIS A 116 -15.05 7.29 -8.13
N ALA A 117 -14.95 5.97 -7.96
CA ALA A 117 -14.02 5.12 -8.69
C ALA A 117 -14.48 3.65 -8.68
N GLU A 118 -13.95 2.87 -9.61
CA GLU A 118 -14.11 1.42 -9.65
C GLU A 118 -12.76 0.75 -9.33
N LEU A 119 -12.75 -0.19 -8.39
CA LEU A 119 -11.59 -1.04 -8.16
C LEU A 119 -11.56 -2.17 -9.20
N ALA A 120 -10.89 -1.93 -10.32
CA ALA A 120 -10.87 -2.86 -11.45
C ALA A 120 -10.08 -4.15 -11.17
N GLY A 121 -8.97 -4.08 -10.43
CA GLY A 121 -8.11 -5.23 -10.16
C GLY A 121 -7.16 -5.02 -8.98
N TYR A 122 -6.76 -6.14 -8.36
CA TYR A 122 -5.84 -6.19 -7.24
C TYR A 122 -5.02 -7.48 -7.29
N ALA A 123 -3.76 -7.39 -6.90
CA ALA A 123 -2.88 -8.53 -6.71
C ALA A 123 -1.83 -8.19 -5.64
N SER A 124 -1.27 -9.22 -5.02
CA SER A 124 -0.19 -9.11 -4.04
C SER A 124 0.84 -10.21 -4.29
N THR A 125 2.11 -9.89 -4.02
CA THR A 125 3.26 -10.78 -4.21
C THR A 125 4.28 -10.55 -3.09
N THR A 126 5.17 -11.52 -2.88
CA THR A 126 6.22 -11.45 -1.86
C THR A 126 7.59 -11.73 -2.49
N ASP A 127 8.57 -10.87 -2.21
CA ASP A 127 9.95 -10.99 -2.70
C ASP A 127 10.66 -12.26 -2.27
N ALA A 128 10.41 -12.74 -1.04
CA ALA A 128 11.05 -13.92 -0.47
C ALA A 128 12.59 -13.92 -0.60
N HIS A 129 13.20 -12.73 -0.60
CA HIS A 129 14.61 -12.52 -0.92
C HIS A 129 15.44 -12.12 0.30
N HIS A 130 15.02 -11.07 1.00
CA HIS A 130 15.70 -10.54 2.17
C HIS A 130 14.67 -9.98 3.15
N LEU A 131 15.03 -9.90 4.43
CA LEU A 131 14.12 -9.45 5.48
C LEU A 131 13.60 -8.02 5.24
N THR A 132 14.49 -7.13 4.79
CA THR A 132 14.20 -5.68 4.66
C THR A 132 14.55 -5.09 3.30
N ALA A 133 15.26 -5.84 2.45
CA ALA A 133 15.72 -5.33 1.16
C ALA A 133 14.83 -5.94 0.08
N PRO A 134 14.34 -5.12 -0.88
CA PRO A 134 13.58 -5.65 -2.00
C PRO A 134 14.47 -6.54 -2.86
N SER A 135 13.86 -7.43 -3.64
CA SER A 135 14.57 -8.17 -4.69
C SER A 135 15.22 -7.18 -5.67
N PRO A 136 16.51 -7.31 -5.99
CA PRO A 136 17.21 -6.35 -6.85
C PRO A 136 16.71 -6.34 -8.29
N ASP A 137 16.05 -7.41 -8.73
CA ASP A 137 15.48 -7.55 -10.08
C ASP A 137 14.07 -6.95 -10.22
N GLY A 138 13.41 -6.59 -9.10
CA GLY A 138 12.04 -6.06 -9.10
C GLY A 138 10.97 -7.01 -9.65
N ALA A 139 11.29 -8.30 -9.85
CA ALA A 139 10.44 -9.21 -10.61
C ALA A 139 9.06 -9.44 -9.97
N GLN A 140 8.97 -9.41 -8.63
CA GLN A 140 7.69 -9.59 -7.96
C GLN A 140 6.82 -8.33 -8.03
N ALA A 141 7.42 -7.14 -7.93
CA ALA A 141 6.70 -5.89 -8.13
C ALA A 141 6.11 -5.80 -9.54
N GLU A 142 6.88 -6.17 -10.56
CA GLU A 142 6.37 -6.29 -11.93
C GLU A 142 5.22 -7.31 -12.02
N ARG A 143 5.38 -8.50 -11.42
CA ARG A 143 4.32 -9.51 -11.42
C ARG A 143 3.06 -9.02 -10.73
N ALA A 144 3.16 -8.34 -9.58
CA ALA A 144 2.01 -7.78 -8.89
C ALA A 144 1.23 -6.81 -9.80
N MET A 145 1.93 -5.90 -10.48
CA MET A 145 1.30 -4.99 -11.43
C MET A 145 0.63 -5.74 -12.59
N ARG A 146 1.32 -6.72 -13.18
CA ARG A 146 0.80 -7.51 -14.31
C ARG A 146 -0.44 -8.33 -13.92
N THR A 147 -0.40 -9.03 -12.79
CA THR A 147 -1.53 -9.82 -12.29
C THR A 147 -2.71 -8.92 -11.91
N ALA A 148 -2.47 -7.71 -11.37
CA ALA A 148 -3.54 -6.75 -11.10
C ALA A 148 -4.20 -6.26 -12.40
N LEU A 149 -3.41 -6.00 -13.46
CA LEU A 149 -3.94 -5.66 -14.79
C LEU A 149 -4.73 -6.81 -15.41
N GLU A 150 -4.25 -8.05 -15.30
CA GLU A 150 -4.96 -9.24 -15.74
C GLU A 150 -6.29 -9.41 -15.01
N ALA A 151 -6.30 -9.22 -13.69
CA ALA A 151 -7.52 -9.23 -12.87
C ALA A 151 -8.49 -8.13 -13.30
N ALA A 152 -7.98 -6.96 -13.68
CA ALA A 152 -8.74 -5.84 -14.24
C ALA A 152 -9.15 -6.03 -15.71
N ARG A 153 -8.65 -7.08 -16.39
CA ARG A 153 -8.76 -7.26 -17.84
C ARG A 153 -8.31 -6.01 -18.61
N ALA A 154 -7.32 -5.30 -18.07
CA ALA A 154 -6.76 -4.08 -18.62
C ALA A 154 -5.44 -4.37 -19.32
N THR A 155 -5.19 -3.65 -20.41
CA THR A 155 -3.88 -3.63 -21.05
C THR A 155 -3.10 -2.40 -20.57
N PRO A 156 -1.77 -2.52 -20.34
CA PRO A 156 -0.97 -1.35 -20.03
C PRO A 156 -1.04 -0.37 -21.20
N PRO A 157 -1.16 0.94 -20.93
CA PRO A 157 -1.21 1.94 -21.98
C PRO A 157 0.09 1.89 -22.81
N THR A 158 -0.04 1.83 -24.13
CA THR A 158 1.09 1.89 -25.05
C THR A 158 1.71 3.29 -25.04
N SER A 159 2.69 3.50 -24.15
CA SER A 159 3.67 4.57 -24.31
C SER A 159 5.06 3.97 -24.50
N ALA A 160 5.46 3.93 -25.77
CA ALA A 160 6.84 3.80 -26.18
C ALA A 160 7.53 5.15 -25.93
N THR A 161 8.29 5.25 -24.86
CA THR A 161 9.60 5.90 -24.94
C THR A 161 10.56 5.05 -24.14
N SER A 162 11.26 4.18 -24.87
CA SER A 162 12.52 3.63 -24.44
C SER A 162 13.49 4.79 -24.16
N THR A 163 13.44 5.34 -22.96
CA THR A 163 14.64 5.91 -22.38
C THR A 163 15.53 4.73 -22.04
N PRO A 164 16.74 4.61 -22.60
CA PRO A 164 17.66 3.54 -22.23
C PRO A 164 18.09 3.82 -20.78
N THR A 165 17.46 3.15 -19.81
CA THR A 165 17.93 3.23 -18.44
C THR A 165 19.18 2.35 -18.34
N ALA A 166 20.29 3.06 -18.19
CA ALA A 166 21.66 2.63 -18.01
C ALA A 166 21.82 1.37 -17.12
N PRO A 167 22.94 0.62 -17.28
CA PRO A 167 23.25 -0.51 -16.40
C PRO A 167 23.12 -0.09 -14.93
N ALA A 168 22.53 -0.97 -14.12
CA ALA A 168 22.39 -0.80 -12.68
C ALA A 168 23.69 -0.24 -12.08
N PRO A 169 23.68 0.89 -11.34
CA PRO A 169 24.84 1.25 -10.55
C PRO A 169 25.05 0.13 -9.55
N GLY A 170 26.19 -0.56 -9.68
CA GLY A 170 26.59 -1.63 -8.81
C GLY A 170 26.39 -1.25 -7.34
N SER A 171 25.93 -2.22 -6.57
CA SER A 171 25.82 -2.14 -5.12
C SER A 171 27.14 -1.71 -4.50
N THR A 172 27.27 -0.42 -4.25
CA THR A 172 28.35 0.19 -3.48
C THR A 172 27.77 0.64 -2.15
N THR A 173 27.29 -0.32 -1.38
CA THR A 173 27.26 -0.17 0.07
C THR A 173 28.73 -0.18 0.54
N PRO A 174 29.24 0.89 1.17
CA PRO A 174 30.54 0.81 1.81
C PRO A 174 30.43 -0.23 2.93
N ARG A 175 31.22 -1.30 2.82
CA ARG A 175 31.50 -2.19 3.94
C ARG A 175 32.21 -1.36 5.00
N SER A 176 31.59 -1.21 6.16
CA SER A 176 32.30 -1.03 7.43
C SER A 176 32.64 -2.40 7.98
#